data_AF-A0A949DTV2-F1
#
_entry.id   AF-A0A949DTV2-F1
#
_cell.length_a   1.000
_cell.length_b   1.000
_cell.length_c   1.000
_cell.angle_alpha   90.00
_cell.angle_beta   90.00
_cell.angle_gamma   90.00
#
_symmetry.space_group_name_H-M   'P 1'
#
loop_
_entity.id
_entity.type
_entity.pdbx_description
1 polymer ?
#
loop_
_entity_poly.entity_id
_entity_poly.type
_entity_poly.pdbx_seq_one_letter_code
_entity_poly.pdbx_strand_id
1 'polypeptide(L)'
;MEQKVAERTSEILDVNVALKVLLKKMEKDTVVLEQKITDNIAKLITPYLEKLKALNLNAQHRIIVDMLTANLNMLTSSFTHVVSSEMNKLTPTELQVANMVKYGKDTKEIAELMNLAPGTISIHRKNIRKKLGISLHKTNLQAYLSSKT
;
A
#
# COMPACT_ATOMS: atom_id res chain seq x y z
N MET A 1 19.00 -28.03 43.74
CA MET A 1 17.92 -27.46 42.90
C MET A 1 18.33 -26.11 42.31
N GLU A 2 18.97 -25.22 43.07
CA GLU A 2 19.37 -23.87 42.62
C GLU A 2 20.29 -23.85 41.39
N GLN A 3 21.30 -24.71 41.33
CA GLN A 3 22.23 -24.79 40.20
C GLN A 3 21.53 -25.13 38.87
N LYS A 4 20.55 -26.04 38.91
CA LYS A 4 19.74 -26.46 37.75
C LYS A 4 18.75 -25.37 37.31
N VAL A 5 18.31 -24.51 38.23
CA VAL A 5 17.48 -23.33 37.92
C VAL A 5 18.34 -22.24 37.28
N ALA A 6 19.56 -22.03 37.76
CA ALA A 6 20.51 -21.07 37.19
C ALA A 6 20.93 -21.45 35.76
N GLU A 7 21.26 -22.72 35.51
CA GLU A 7 21.58 -23.22 34.16
C GLU A 7 20.42 -23.00 33.18
N ARG A 8 19.19 -23.39 33.55
CA ARG A 8 17.99 -23.17 32.72
C ARG A 8 17.72 -21.69 32.46
N THR A 9 18.00 -20.83 33.44
CA THR A 9 17.81 -19.38 33.28
C THR A 9 18.84 -18.81 32.31
N SER A 10 20.09 -19.29 32.34
CA SER A 10 21.12 -18.95 31.35
C SER A 10 20.73 -19.41 29.95
N GLU A 11 20.30 -20.66 29.79
CA GLU A 11 19.86 -21.20 28.49
C GLU A 11 18.69 -20.38 27.91
N ILE A 12 17.71 -20.00 28.73
CA ILE A 12 16.58 -19.16 28.30
C ILE A 12 17.05 -17.77 27.87
N LEU A 13 18.03 -17.18 28.56
CA LEU A 13 18.60 -15.88 28.18
C LEU A 13 19.32 -15.98 26.84
N ASP A 14 20.11 -17.03 26.63
CA ASP A 14 20.85 -17.26 25.38
C ASP A 14 19.90 -17.48 24.20
N VAL A 15 18.84 -18.28 24.37
CA VAL A 15 17.80 -18.49 23.35
C VAL A 15 17.07 -17.18 23.02
N ASN A 16 16.75 -16.37 24.04
CA ASN A 16 16.11 -15.06 23.82
C ASN A 16 17.01 -14.09 23.05
N VAL A 17 18.32 -14.10 23.32
CA VAL A 17 19.28 -13.29 22.56
C VAL A 17 19.36 -13.78 21.11
N ALA A 18 19.48 -15.08 20.90
CA ALA A 18 19.52 -15.68 19.56
C ALA A 18 18.25 -15.34 18.74
N LEU A 19 17.06 -15.44 19.35
CA LEU A 19 15.79 -15.07 18.72
C LEU A 19 15.75 -13.60 18.34
N LYS A 20 16.19 -12.69 19.22
CA LYS A 20 16.26 -11.24 18.91
C LYS A 20 17.21 -10.95 17.75
N VAL A 21 18.34 -11.63 17.68
CA VAL A 21 19.30 -11.49 16.57
C VAL A 21 18.68 -11.99 15.26
N LEU A 22 18.00 -13.14 15.28
CA LEU A 22 17.30 -13.67 14.12
C LEU A 22 16.19 -12.73 13.63
N LEU A 23 15.36 -12.19 14.54
CA LEU A 23 14.31 -11.24 14.18
C LEU A 23 14.89 -10.00 13.49
N LYS A 24 15.94 -9.39 14.06
CA LYS A 24 16.63 -8.24 13.44
C LYS A 24 17.21 -8.56 12.08
N LYS A 25 17.75 -9.77 11.91
CA LYS A 25 18.26 -10.22 10.61
C LYS A 25 17.13 -10.35 9.60
N MET A 26 16.01 -10.95 9.98
CA MET A 26 14.84 -11.08 9.12
C MET A 26 14.28 -9.72 8.69
N GLU A 27 14.17 -8.76 9.61
CA GLU A 27 13.76 -7.38 9.29
C GLU A 27 14.69 -6.74 8.24
N LYS A 28 16.00 -6.92 8.40
CA LYS A 28 17.01 -6.41 7.45
C LYS A 28 16.90 -7.10 6.09
N ASP A 29 16.72 -8.42 6.07
CA ASP A 29 16.60 -9.20 4.83
C ASP A 29 15.33 -8.80 4.06
N THR A 30 14.22 -8.50 4.76
CA THR A 30 13.01 -7.95 4.17
C THR A 30 13.27 -6.62 3.48
N VAL A 31 13.92 -5.66 4.15
CA VAL A 31 14.26 -4.35 3.56
C VAL A 31 15.14 -4.49 2.31
N VAL A 32 16.10 -5.42 2.33
CA VAL A 32 16.96 -5.67 1.16
C VAL A 32 16.16 -6.25 -0.02
N LEU A 33 15.21 -7.15 0.24
CA LEU A 33 14.35 -7.71 -0.80
C LEU A 33 13.42 -6.64 -1.40
N GLU A 34 12.83 -5.81 -0.55
CA GLU A 34 11.98 -4.67 -0.92
C GLU A 34 12.70 -3.68 -1.84
N GLN A 35 13.95 -3.33 -1.51
CA GLN A 35 14.77 -2.47 -2.35
C GLN A 35 15.06 -3.11 -3.72
N LYS A 36 15.43 -4.41 -3.75
CA LYS A 36 15.69 -5.12 -5.00
C LYS A 36 14.47 -5.15 -5.93
N ILE A 37 13.28 -5.37 -5.38
CA ILE A 37 12.04 -5.37 -6.16
C ILE A 37 11.79 -3.98 -6.75
N THR A 38 11.92 -2.93 -5.94
CA THR A 38 11.72 -1.54 -6.39
C THR A 38 12.70 -1.16 -7.50
N ASP A 39 13.98 -1.51 -7.35
CA ASP A 39 15.02 -1.27 -8.37
C ASP A 39 14.71 -2.01 -9.67
N ASN A 40 14.30 -3.28 -9.58
CA ASN A 40 13.97 -4.09 -10.75
C ASN A 40 12.74 -3.53 -11.49
N ILE A 41 11.73 -3.08 -10.77
CA ILE A 41 10.54 -2.45 -11.37
C ILE A 41 10.92 -1.15 -12.10
N ALA A 42 11.71 -0.30 -11.44
CA ALA A 42 12.20 0.95 -12.03
C ALA A 42 13.04 0.73 -13.30
N LYS A 43 13.84 -0.35 -13.35
CA LYS A 43 14.69 -0.70 -14.49
C LYS A 43 13.96 -1.45 -15.61
N LEU A 44 13.03 -2.34 -15.28
CA LEU A 44 12.47 -3.30 -16.24
C LEU A 44 11.03 -2.97 -16.66
N ILE A 45 10.25 -2.26 -15.85
CA ILE A 45 8.82 -2.01 -16.12
C ILE A 45 8.57 -0.53 -16.43
N THR A 46 9.07 0.38 -15.59
CA THR A 46 8.85 1.83 -15.74
C THR A 46 9.20 2.37 -17.14
N PRO A 47 10.32 1.98 -17.79
CA PRO A 47 10.65 2.49 -19.12
C PRO A 47 9.60 2.17 -20.18
N TYR A 48 8.89 1.04 -20.05
CA TYR A 48 7.83 0.65 -20.98
C TYR A 48 6.53 1.37 -20.68
N LEU A 49 6.20 1.63 -19.41
CA LEU A 49 5.06 2.47 -19.04
C LEU A 49 5.22 3.90 -19.58
N GLU A 50 6.42 4.47 -19.46
CA GLU A 50 6.72 5.79 -20.01
C GLU A 50 6.69 5.79 -21.55
N LYS A 51 7.22 4.74 -22.21
CA LYS A 51 7.06 4.58 -23.66
C LYS A 51 5.59 4.52 -24.08
N LEU A 52 4.74 3.77 -23.35
CA LEU A 52 3.30 3.68 -23.65
C LEU A 52 2.62 5.04 -23.50
N LYS A 53 2.93 5.80 -22.45
CA LYS A 53 2.40 7.15 -22.24
C LYS A 53 2.81 8.14 -23.32
N ALA A 54 3.96 7.94 -23.96
CA ALA A 54 4.45 8.77 -25.05
C ALA A 54 3.81 8.47 -26.41
N LEU A 55 3.04 7.37 -26.54
CA LEU A 55 2.28 7.07 -27.75
C LEU A 55 1.01 7.90 -27.84
N ASN A 56 0.45 8.01 -29.05
CA ASN A 56 -0.87 8.58 -29.30
C ASN A 56 -1.98 7.61 -28.83
N LEU A 57 -2.12 7.48 -27.51
CA LEU A 57 -3.17 6.70 -26.87
C LEU A 57 -4.51 7.42 -27.00
N ASN A 58 -5.59 6.66 -27.25
CA ASN A 58 -6.94 7.17 -27.05
C ASN A 58 -7.22 7.35 -25.54
N ALA A 59 -8.31 8.05 -25.20
CA ALA A 59 -8.65 8.36 -23.82
C ALA A 59 -8.76 7.13 -22.90
N GLN A 60 -9.35 6.03 -23.40
CA GLN A 60 -9.52 4.79 -22.64
C GLN A 60 -8.18 4.09 -22.37
N HIS A 61 -7.30 4.01 -23.37
CA HIS A 61 -5.97 3.42 -23.20
C HIS A 61 -5.10 4.25 -22.27
N ARG A 62 -5.19 5.58 -22.33
CA ARG A 62 -4.45 6.48 -21.43
C ARG A 62 -4.82 6.23 -19.98
N ILE A 63 -6.12 6.15 -19.72
CA ILE A 63 -6.70 5.79 -18.42
C ILE A 63 -6.12 4.48 -17.87
N ILE A 64 -6.04 3.44 -18.70
CA ILE A 64 -5.52 2.12 -18.29
C ILE A 64 -4.04 2.21 -17.92
N VAL A 65 -3.23 2.88 -18.75
CA VAL A 65 -1.79 3.05 -18.49
C VAL A 65 -1.53 3.87 -17.22
N ASP A 66 -2.33 4.90 -16.97
CA ASP A 66 -2.23 5.70 -15.75
C ASP A 66 -2.63 4.88 -14.51
N MET A 67 -3.66 4.03 -14.60
CA MET A 67 -4.02 3.08 -13.53
C MET A 67 -2.94 2.03 -13.28
N LEU A 68 -2.35 1.45 -14.33
CA LEU A 68 -1.24 0.50 -14.19
C LEU A 68 -0.04 1.14 -13.49
N THR A 69 0.29 2.38 -13.87
CA THR A 69 1.35 3.16 -13.22
C THR A 69 1.02 3.39 -11.74
N ALA A 70 -0.21 3.83 -11.43
CA ALA A 70 -0.63 4.11 -10.06
C ALA A 70 -0.63 2.85 -9.18
N ASN A 71 -1.09 1.71 -9.71
CA ASN A 71 -1.09 0.43 -9.00
C ASN A 71 0.33 -0.07 -8.75
N LEU A 72 1.22 0.05 -9.74
CA LEU A 72 2.62 -0.35 -9.60
C LEU A 72 3.34 0.51 -8.56
N ASN A 73 3.11 1.83 -8.58
CA ASN A 73 3.63 2.74 -7.57
C ASN A 73 3.06 2.45 -6.18
N MET A 74 1.80 2.02 -6.08
CA MET A 74 1.19 1.62 -4.82
C MET A 74 1.85 0.35 -4.26
N LEU A 75 2.07 -0.67 -5.11
CA LEU A 75 2.76 -1.90 -4.75
C LEU A 75 4.20 -1.66 -4.32
N THR A 76 4.89 -0.68 -4.90
CA THR A 76 6.25 -0.30 -4.49
C THR A 76 6.29 0.71 -3.35
N SER A 77 5.22 1.48 -3.13
CA SER A 77 5.13 2.40 -1.99
C SER A 77 5.16 1.68 -0.65
N SER A 78 4.56 0.48 -0.57
CA SER A 78 4.65 -0.38 0.62
C SER A 78 6.06 -0.88 0.91
N PHE A 79 6.96 -0.86 -0.08
CA PHE A 79 8.36 -1.26 0.05
C PHE A 79 9.29 -0.08 0.36
N THR A 80 8.84 1.15 0.13
CA THR A 80 9.70 2.35 0.26
C THR A 80 9.38 3.18 1.49
N HIS A 81 8.17 3.11 2.06
CA HIS A 81 7.89 3.66 3.39
C HIS A 81 6.63 3.03 4.00
N VAL A 82 6.62 2.98 5.34
CA VAL A 82 5.49 2.65 6.22
C VAL A 82 4.17 3.19 5.65
N VAL A 83 3.43 2.32 4.94
CA VAL A 83 2.01 2.60 4.66
C VAL A 83 1.38 2.82 6.03
N SER A 84 0.87 4.04 6.26
CA SER A 84 0.29 4.40 7.55
C SER A 84 -0.65 3.28 7.99
N SER A 85 -0.57 2.88 9.27
CA SER A 85 -1.30 1.72 9.80
C SER A 85 -2.82 1.77 9.53
N GLU A 86 -3.34 2.96 9.24
CA GLU A 86 -4.71 3.23 8.82
C GLU A 86 -5.03 2.77 7.39
N MET A 87 -4.11 2.91 6.43
CA MET A 87 -4.29 2.48 5.04
C MET A 87 -4.26 0.95 4.90
N ASN A 88 -3.56 0.24 5.79
CA ASN A 88 -3.55 -1.23 5.85
C ASN A 88 -4.93 -1.85 6.19
N LYS A 89 -5.90 -1.04 6.65
CA LYS A 89 -7.27 -1.50 6.95
C LYS A 89 -8.14 -1.64 5.70
N LEU A 90 -7.71 -1.09 4.56
CA LEU A 90 -8.46 -1.09 3.31
C LEU A 90 -8.22 -2.38 2.51
N THR A 91 -9.25 -2.88 1.83
CA THR A 91 -9.06 -3.94 0.83
C THR A 91 -8.32 -3.38 -0.39
N PRO A 92 -7.72 -4.24 -1.25
CA PRO A 92 -7.06 -3.76 -2.47
C PRO A 92 -7.95 -2.86 -3.35
N THR A 93 -9.23 -3.22 -3.51
CA THR A 93 -10.21 -2.43 -4.27
C THR A 93 -10.52 -1.09 -3.57
N GLU A 94 -10.66 -1.08 -2.25
CA GLU A 94 -10.88 0.16 -1.49
C GLU A 94 -9.66 1.07 -1.51
N LEU A 95 -8.45 0.51 -1.48
CA LEU A 95 -7.20 1.26 -1.59
C LEU A 95 -7.07 1.89 -2.99
N GLN A 96 -7.43 1.15 -4.03
CA GLN A 96 -7.47 1.66 -5.40
C GLN A 96 -8.47 2.83 -5.54
N VAL A 97 -9.69 2.68 -4.99
CA VAL A 97 -10.69 3.77 -4.95
C VAL A 97 -10.17 4.95 -4.12
N ALA A 98 -9.59 4.71 -2.95
CA ALA A 98 -9.03 5.76 -2.09
C ALA A 98 -7.94 6.57 -2.82
N ASN A 99 -7.04 5.90 -3.56
CA ASN A 99 -6.03 6.58 -4.36
C ASN A 99 -6.65 7.46 -5.46
N MET A 100 -7.64 6.97 -6.19
CA MET A 100 -8.33 7.79 -7.20
C MET A 100 -9.05 8.99 -6.56
N VAL A 101 -9.67 8.81 -5.39
CA VAL A 101 -10.26 9.92 -4.63
C VAL A 101 -9.20 10.94 -4.19
N LYS A 102 -8.03 10.48 -3.73
CA LYS A 102 -6.90 11.35 -3.36
C LYS A 102 -6.44 12.22 -4.55
N TYR A 103 -6.42 11.67 -5.75
CA TYR A 103 -6.12 12.39 -6.99
C TYR A 103 -7.28 13.25 -7.53
N GLY A 104 -8.35 13.41 -6.76
CA GLY A 104 -9.46 14.30 -7.11
C GLY A 104 -10.49 13.72 -8.07
N LYS A 105 -10.50 12.41 -8.30
CA LYS A 105 -11.51 11.77 -9.13
C LYS A 105 -12.86 11.67 -8.43
N ASP A 106 -13.91 12.02 -9.17
CA ASP A 106 -15.27 11.92 -8.69
C ASP A 106 -15.82 10.48 -8.78
N THR A 107 -16.99 10.23 -8.19
CA THR A 107 -17.58 8.89 -8.15
C THR A 107 -17.89 8.34 -9.55
N LYS A 108 -18.27 9.21 -10.51
CA LYS A 108 -18.65 8.79 -11.87
C LYS A 108 -17.41 8.47 -12.69
N GLU A 109 -16.37 9.29 -12.59
CA GLU A 109 -15.07 9.02 -13.21
C GLU A 109 -14.52 7.70 -12.69
N ILE A 110 -14.47 7.49 -11.37
CA ILE A 110 -13.97 6.23 -10.79
C ILE A 110 -14.80 5.03 -11.28
N ALA A 111 -16.12 5.19 -11.40
CA ALA A 111 -17.01 4.14 -11.86
C ALA A 111 -16.71 3.75 -13.31
N GLU A 112 -16.51 4.73 -14.18
CA GLU A 112 -16.11 4.53 -15.57
C GLU A 112 -14.73 3.87 -15.66
N LEU A 113 -13.76 4.36 -14.89
CA LEU A 113 -12.39 3.80 -14.84
C LEU A 113 -12.37 2.33 -14.41
N MET A 114 -13.22 1.95 -13.45
CA MET A 114 -13.29 0.59 -12.92
C MET A 114 -14.29 -0.32 -13.66
N ASN A 115 -15.03 0.22 -14.65
CA ASN A 115 -16.15 -0.45 -15.30
C ASN A 115 -17.19 -1.00 -14.29
N LEU A 116 -17.54 -0.17 -13.30
CA LEU A 116 -18.49 -0.49 -12.23
C LEU A 116 -19.63 0.54 -12.22
N ALA A 117 -20.74 0.20 -11.56
CA ALA A 117 -21.81 1.16 -11.35
C ALA A 117 -21.36 2.28 -10.36
N PRO A 118 -21.77 3.55 -10.56
CA PRO A 118 -21.49 4.62 -9.60
C PRO A 118 -21.97 4.34 -8.17
N GLY A 119 -23.04 3.53 -8.03
CA GLY A 119 -23.51 3.03 -6.74
C GLY A 119 -22.46 2.17 -6.03
N THR A 120 -21.75 1.30 -6.76
CA THR A 120 -20.68 0.45 -6.23
C THR A 120 -19.52 1.29 -5.70
N ILE A 121 -19.11 2.32 -6.43
CA ILE A 121 -18.05 3.24 -5.98
C ILE A 121 -18.49 4.04 -4.75
N SER A 122 -19.75 4.45 -4.67
CA SER A 122 -20.29 5.11 -3.48
C SER A 122 -20.22 4.20 -2.25
N ILE A 123 -20.49 2.91 -2.41
CA ILE A 123 -20.35 1.91 -1.34
C ILE A 123 -18.88 1.78 -0.93
N HIS A 124 -17.94 1.66 -1.87
CA HIS A 124 -16.50 1.63 -1.55
C HIS A 124 -16.06 2.89 -0.80
N ARG A 125 -16.45 4.08 -1.25
CA ARG A 125 -16.16 5.36 -0.55
C ARG A 125 -16.71 5.38 0.88
N LYS A 126 -17.93 4.86 1.10
CA LYS A 126 -18.52 4.72 2.45
C LYS A 126 -17.71 3.76 3.33
N ASN A 127 -17.31 2.61 2.78
CA ASN A 127 -16.51 1.62 3.51
C ASN A 127 -15.13 2.15 3.88
N ILE A 128 -14.48 2.89 2.97
CA ILE A 128 -13.22 3.59 3.22
C ILE A 128 -13.39 4.54 4.40
N ARG A 129 -14.41 5.41 4.40
CA ARG A 129 -14.68 6.32 5.53
C ARG A 129 -14.87 5.58 6.86
N LYS A 130 -15.58 4.45 6.85
CA LYS A 130 -15.80 3.62 8.03
C LYS A 130 -14.48 3.04 8.55
N LYS A 131 -13.65 2.48 7.67
CA LYS A 131 -12.37 1.83 8.01
C LYS A 131 -11.29 2.83 8.44
N LEU A 132 -11.35 4.05 7.92
CA LEU A 132 -10.49 5.17 8.33
C LEU A 132 -11.01 5.94 9.55
N GLY A 133 -12.15 5.55 10.13
CA GLY A 133 -12.69 6.19 11.33
C GLY A 133 -13.28 7.58 11.11
N ILE A 134 -13.48 8.01 9.85
CA ILE A 134 -13.99 9.35 9.50
C ILE A 134 -15.47 9.36 9.11
N SER A 135 -16.19 8.28 9.34
CA SER A 135 -17.62 8.18 9.01
C SER A 135 -18.48 9.24 9.73
N LEU A 136 -18.08 9.63 10.95
CA LEU A 136 -18.83 10.57 11.79
C LEU A 136 -18.31 12.01 11.68
N HIS A 137 -17.20 12.22 10.99
CA HIS A 137 -16.59 13.54 10.85
C HIS A 137 -17.05 14.20 9.55
N LYS A 138 -17.26 15.53 9.56
CA LYS A 138 -17.58 16.33 8.36
C LYS A 138 -16.39 16.45 7.38
N THR A 139 -15.26 15.82 7.69
CA THR A 139 -14.04 15.88 6.89
C THR A 139 -14.25 15.27 5.50
N ASN A 140 -13.86 16.02 4.47
CA ASN A 140 -13.86 15.55 3.10
C ASN A 140 -12.88 14.37 2.95
N LEU A 141 -13.32 13.28 2.30
CA LEU A 141 -12.51 12.06 2.14
C LEU A 141 -11.22 12.34 1.36
N GLN A 142 -11.27 13.13 0.28
CA GLN A 142 -10.09 13.53 -0.48
C GLN A 142 -9.13 14.33 0.40
N ALA A 143 -9.62 15.37 1.09
CA ALA A 143 -8.77 16.18 1.97
C ALA A 143 -8.08 15.35 3.06
N TYR A 144 -8.82 14.40 3.66
CA TYR A 144 -8.26 13.46 4.63
C TYR A 144 -7.15 12.60 4.02
N LEU A 145 -7.40 12.00 2.87
CA LEU A 145 -6.44 11.13 2.17
C LEU A 145 -5.21 11.90 1.66
N SER A 146 -5.36 13.18 1.33
CA SER A 146 -4.24 14.06 0.97
C SER A 146 -3.39 14.43 2.20
N SER A 147 -4.00 14.59 3.38
CA SER A 147 -3.30 14.94 4.64
C SER A 147 -2.53 13.81 5.33
N LYS A 148 -2.72 12.56 4.90
CA LYS A 148 -2.09 11.35 5.50
C LYS A 148 -0.86 10.88 4.71
N THR A 149 -0.20 11.83 4.04
CA THR A 149 1.10 11.71 3.37
C THR A 149 2.04 12.71 4.02
#